data_AF-A0A5Q2RQ37-F1
#
_entry.id   AF-A0A5Q2RQ37-F1
#
_cell.length_a   1.000
_cell.length_b   1.000
_cell.length_c   1.000
_cell.angle_alpha   90.00
_cell.angle_beta   90.00
_cell.angle_gamma   90.00
#
_symmetry.space_group_name_H-M   'P 1'
#
loop_
_entity.id
_entity.type
_entity.pdbx_description
1 polymer ?
#
loop_
_entity_poly.entity_id
_entity_poly.type
_entity_poly.pdbx_seq_one_letter_code
_entity_poly.pdbx_strand_id
1 'polypeptide(L)'
;MNRDSTFMRTAARIGDLGSPFYDEERQRDVWNEASAVGFQLQLWLGLVAATVAVWWAGGAAVPYALALVGITTLASIVTVTYASRLGVEVDDQPHLSMARVVPYMALLVVFVLGLVRAGAPYERDGGWGSMRYGFAQGAVIGLAGVAIWLAVRLVRERRRA
;
A
#
# COMPACT_ATOMS: atom_id res chain seq x y z
N MET A 1 8.36 19.21 -17.65
CA MET A 1 7.90 17.81 -17.41
C MET A 1 8.79 16.86 -18.20
N ASN A 2 9.70 16.13 -17.55
CA ASN A 2 10.72 15.35 -18.26
C ASN A 2 10.21 13.93 -18.57
N ARG A 3 9.40 13.79 -19.62
CA ARG A 3 8.88 12.51 -20.12
C ARG A 3 9.99 11.54 -20.55
N ASP A 4 11.22 12.04 -20.72
CA ASP A 4 12.38 11.26 -21.17
C ASP A 4 13.14 10.54 -20.04
N SER A 5 12.69 10.66 -18.78
CA SER A 5 13.33 9.94 -17.67
C SER A 5 13.29 8.42 -17.88
N THR A 6 14.33 7.71 -17.44
CA THR A 6 14.40 6.24 -17.52
C THR A 6 13.21 5.57 -16.84
N PHE A 7 12.72 6.13 -15.72
CA PHE A 7 11.51 5.66 -15.06
C PHE A 7 10.29 5.70 -15.98
N MET A 8 10.02 6.84 -16.63
CA MET A 8 8.88 7.00 -17.53
C MET A 8 8.93 6.06 -18.73
N ARG A 9 10.12 5.90 -19.33
CA ARG A 9 10.31 4.97 -20.45
C ARG A 9 10.08 3.52 -20.03
N THR A 10 10.55 3.13 -18.85
CA THR A 10 10.33 1.78 -18.33
C THR A 10 8.86 1.54 -18.01
N ALA A 11 8.18 2.49 -17.36
CA ALA A 11 6.75 2.39 -17.08
C ALA A 11 5.92 2.30 -18.37
N ALA A 12 6.25 3.10 -19.38
CA ALA A 12 5.58 3.04 -20.69
C ALA A 12 5.77 1.70 -21.39
N ARG A 13 6.94 1.07 -21.28
CA ARG A 13 7.19 -0.27 -21.83
C ARG A 13 6.47 -1.37 -21.05
N ILE A 14 6.48 -1.31 -19.72
CA ILE A 14 5.80 -2.31 -18.87
C ILE A 14 4.29 -2.25 -19.08
N GLY A 15 3.72 -1.06 -19.15
CA GLY A 15 2.28 -0.84 -19.36
C GLY A 15 1.84 -0.89 -20.83
N ASP A 16 2.76 -1.13 -21.77
CA ASP A 16 2.53 -1.09 -23.22
C ASP A 16 1.76 0.16 -23.68
N LEU A 17 2.12 1.33 -23.13
CA LEU A 17 1.38 2.58 -23.29
C LEU A 17 1.49 3.18 -24.70
N GLY A 18 2.31 2.61 -25.58
CA GLY A 18 2.41 2.99 -26.98
C GLY A 18 1.54 2.15 -27.92
N SER A 19 0.74 1.23 -27.37
CA SER A 19 -0.17 0.40 -28.14
C SER A 19 -1.30 1.23 -28.78
N PRO A 20 -1.75 0.90 -30.02
CA PRO A 20 -2.91 1.52 -30.64
C PRO A 20 -4.19 1.44 -29.80
N PHE A 21 -4.23 0.54 -28.81
CA PHE A 21 -5.30 0.46 -27.81
C PHE A 21 -5.55 1.79 -27.08
N TYR A 22 -4.51 2.60 -26.85
CA TYR A 22 -4.61 3.87 -26.14
C TYR A 22 -4.94 5.08 -27.04
N ASP A 23 -5.08 4.87 -28.36
CA ASP A 23 -5.42 5.93 -29.32
C ASP A 23 -6.90 6.36 -29.20
N GLU A 24 -7.79 5.45 -28.78
CA GLU A 24 -9.20 5.77 -28.56
C GLU A 24 -9.46 6.20 -27.11
N GLU A 25 -9.98 7.42 -26.95
CA GLU A 25 -10.27 8.04 -25.65
C GLU A 25 -11.14 7.14 -24.75
N ARG A 26 -12.19 6.56 -25.32
CA ARG A 26 -13.10 5.67 -24.59
C ARG A 26 -12.42 4.41 -24.08
N GLN A 27 -11.53 3.80 -24.86
CA GLN A 27 -10.82 2.59 -24.43
C GLN A 27 -9.87 2.91 -23.28
N ARG A 28 -9.14 4.03 -23.40
CA ARG A 28 -8.26 4.53 -22.36
C ARG A 28 -9.00 4.78 -21.05
N ASP A 29 -10.16 5.42 -21.09
CA ASP A 29 -10.92 5.77 -19.88
C ASP A 29 -11.48 4.53 -19.18
N VAL A 30 -12.10 3.61 -19.93
CA VAL A 30 -12.63 2.37 -19.36
C VAL A 30 -11.51 1.50 -18.78
N TRP A 31 -10.36 1.43 -19.46
CA TRP A 31 -9.20 0.70 -18.96
C TRP A 31 -8.61 1.33 -17.69
N ASN A 32 -8.56 2.65 -17.62
CA ASN A 32 -8.11 3.38 -16.43
C ASN A 32 -9.06 3.15 -15.25
N GLU A 33 -10.38 3.19 -15.47
CA GLU A 33 -11.38 2.89 -14.43
C GLU A 33 -11.24 1.46 -13.92
N ALA A 34 -11.16 0.48 -14.83
CA ALA A 34 -10.96 -0.92 -14.48
C ALA A 34 -9.63 -1.14 -13.72
N SER A 35 -8.55 -0.49 -14.16
CA SER A 35 -7.25 -0.54 -13.50
C SER A 35 -7.29 0.08 -12.10
N ALA A 36 -8.05 1.17 -11.92
CA ALA A 36 -8.25 1.78 -10.61
C ALA A 36 -8.99 0.85 -9.65
N VAL A 37 -10.07 0.20 -10.11
CA VAL A 37 -10.81 -0.82 -9.34
C VAL A 37 -9.90 -2.00 -9.00
N GLY A 38 -9.18 -2.55 -9.99
CA GLY A 38 -8.25 -3.65 -9.80
C GLY A 38 -7.15 -3.33 -8.80
N PHE A 39 -6.56 -2.14 -8.89
CA PHE A 39 -5.56 -1.66 -7.94
C PHE A 39 -6.11 -1.53 -6.51
N GLN A 40 -7.36 -1.06 -6.35
CA GLN A 40 -8.01 -1.07 -5.04
C GLN A 40 -8.22 -2.48 -4.49
N LEU A 41 -8.70 -3.40 -5.31
CA LEU A 41 -8.88 -4.79 -4.90
C LEU A 41 -7.54 -5.43 -4.50
N GLN A 42 -6.47 -5.16 -5.24
CA GLN A 42 -5.11 -5.61 -4.91
C GLN A 42 -4.67 -5.11 -3.52
N LEU A 43 -4.90 -3.84 -3.21
CA LEU A 43 -4.57 -3.25 -1.90
C LEU A 43 -5.33 -3.94 -0.75
N TRP A 44 -6.63 -4.14 -0.95
CA TRP A 44 -7.49 -4.79 0.04
C TRP A 44 -7.14 -6.26 0.24
N LEU A 45 -7.15 -7.03 -0.84
CA LEU A 45 -6.91 -8.47 -0.81
C LEU A 45 -5.49 -8.80 -0.33
N GLY A 46 -4.49 -8.00 -0.74
CA GLY A 46 -3.12 -8.15 -0.25
C GLY A 46 -3.02 -7.99 1.27
N LEU A 47 -3.66 -6.96 1.82
CA LEU A 47 -3.66 -6.72 3.26
C LEU A 47 -4.50 -7.76 4.02
N VAL A 48 -5.64 -8.20 3.47
CA VAL A 48 -6.44 -9.30 4.04
C VAL A 48 -5.62 -10.59 4.08
N ALA A 49 -4.98 -10.97 2.98
CA ALA A 49 -4.18 -12.18 2.89
C ALA A 49 -2.99 -12.14 3.87
N ALA A 50 -2.28 -11.01 3.95
CA ALA A 50 -1.20 -10.82 4.91
C ALA A 50 -1.71 -10.93 6.37
N THR A 51 -2.86 -10.34 6.67
CA THR A 51 -3.51 -10.43 7.99
C THR A 51 -3.85 -11.87 8.33
N VAL A 52 -4.58 -12.56 7.46
CA VAL A 52 -4.98 -13.96 7.67
C VAL A 52 -3.75 -14.86 7.86
N ALA A 53 -2.72 -14.70 7.03
CA ALA A 53 -1.49 -15.49 7.13
C ALA A 53 -0.82 -15.35 8.50
N VAL A 54 -0.67 -14.12 9.00
CA VAL A 54 -0.05 -13.88 10.31
C VAL A 54 -0.90 -14.41 11.46
N TRP A 55 -2.23 -14.30 11.37
CA TRP A 55 -3.13 -14.79 12.43
C TRP A 55 -3.27 -16.31 12.46
N TRP A 56 -3.21 -16.99 11.31
CA TRP A 56 -3.32 -18.45 11.25
C TRP A 56 -2.00 -19.19 11.36
N ALA A 57 -0.99 -18.77 10.60
CA ALA A 57 0.30 -19.45 10.55
C ALA A 57 1.35 -18.84 11.50
N GLY A 58 1.01 -17.74 12.18
CA GLY A 58 1.85 -17.14 13.22
C GLY A 58 3.19 -16.64 12.69
N GLY A 59 4.25 -16.81 13.49
CA GLY A 59 5.59 -16.30 13.20
C GLY A 59 6.17 -16.78 11.87
N ALA A 60 5.88 -18.01 11.46
CA ALA A 60 6.39 -18.59 10.21
C ALA A 60 5.89 -17.84 8.95
N ALA A 61 4.71 -17.23 9.02
CA ALA A 61 4.13 -16.47 7.91
C ALA A 61 4.61 -15.01 7.85
N VAL A 62 5.23 -14.48 8.91
CA VAL A 62 5.62 -13.08 9.00
C VAL A 62 6.47 -12.60 7.81
N PRO A 63 7.59 -13.25 7.43
CA PRO A 63 8.39 -12.78 6.30
C PRO A 63 7.59 -12.73 4.99
N TYR A 64 6.69 -13.67 4.76
CA TYR A 64 5.84 -13.71 3.56
C TYR A 64 4.77 -12.62 3.58
N ALA A 65 4.15 -12.39 4.74
CA ALA A 65 3.16 -11.33 4.92
C ALA A 65 3.79 -9.94 4.75
N LEU A 66 5.00 -9.73 5.31
CA LEU A 66 5.76 -8.50 5.12
C LEU A 66 6.17 -8.31 3.66
N ALA A 67 6.61 -9.37 2.97
CA ALA A 67 6.92 -9.30 1.54
C ALA A 67 5.69 -8.92 0.71
N LEU A 68 4.52 -9.50 1.00
CA LEU A 68 3.26 -9.18 0.32
C LEU A 68 2.88 -7.70 0.52
N VAL A 69 2.88 -7.22 1.76
CA VAL A 69 2.61 -5.80 2.07
C VAL A 69 3.64 -4.89 1.41
N GLY A 70 4.92 -5.28 1.39
CA GLY A 70 6.00 -4.56 0.73
C GLY A 70 5.78 -4.41 -0.77
N ILE A 71 5.42 -5.50 -1.47
CA ILE A 71 5.13 -5.49 -2.91
C ILE A 71 3.92 -4.59 -3.21
N THR A 72 2.84 -4.72 -2.43
CA THR A 72 1.64 -3.89 -2.58
C THR A 72 1.93 -2.40 -2.33
N THR A 73 2.78 -2.10 -1.33
CA THR A 73 3.22 -0.73 -1.05
C THR A 73 4.09 -0.19 -2.17
N LEU A 74 5.01 -0.99 -2.71
CA LEU A 74 5.87 -0.60 -3.81
C LEU A 74 5.05 -0.28 -5.08
N ALA A 75 4.07 -1.13 -5.42
CA ALA A 75 3.16 -0.88 -6.52
C ALA A 75 2.44 0.47 -6.33
N SER A 76 1.99 0.76 -5.11
CA SER A 76 1.35 2.04 -4.76
C SER A 76 2.27 3.24 -4.94
N ILE A 77 3.51 3.13 -4.46
CA ILE A 77 4.53 4.19 -4.62
C ILE A 77 4.79 4.43 -6.11
N VAL A 78 4.93 3.37 -6.91
CA VAL A 78 5.15 3.48 -8.36
C VAL A 78 3.97 4.18 -9.03
N THR A 79 2.73 3.79 -8.73
CA THR A 79 1.53 4.42 -9.29
C THR A 79 1.44 5.90 -8.94
N VAL A 80 1.60 6.26 -7.66
CA VAL A 80 1.56 7.66 -7.19
C VAL A 80 2.69 8.49 -7.80
N THR A 81 3.89 7.93 -7.87
CA THR A 81 5.04 8.60 -8.48
C THR A 81 4.85 8.79 -9.99
N TYR A 82 4.27 7.80 -10.67
CA TYR A 82 3.96 7.92 -12.09
C TYR A 82 2.93 9.02 -12.35
N ALA A 83 1.84 9.05 -11.56
CA ALA A 83 0.81 10.07 -11.65
C ALA A 83 1.37 11.49 -11.38
N SER A 84 2.13 11.67 -10.30
CA SER A 84 2.70 12.98 -9.94
C SER A 84 3.67 13.51 -11.00
N ARG A 85 4.44 12.61 -11.63
CA ARG A 85 5.35 12.97 -12.73
C ARG A 85 4.63 13.34 -14.03
N LEU A 86 3.36 12.98 -14.17
CA LEU A 86 2.46 13.44 -15.24
C LEU A 86 1.68 14.71 -14.84
N GLY A 87 1.96 15.28 -13.67
CA GLY A 87 1.31 16.51 -13.19
C GLY A 87 -0.04 16.26 -12.52
N VAL A 88 -0.37 15.01 -12.18
CA VAL A 88 -1.56 14.68 -11.38
C VAL A 88 -1.15 14.64 -9.92
N GLU A 89 -1.52 15.68 -9.16
CA GLU A 89 -1.29 15.71 -7.73
C GLU A 89 -2.39 14.91 -7.02
N VAL A 90 -1.98 13.92 -6.22
CA VAL A 90 -2.91 13.08 -5.45
C VAL A 90 -3.66 13.89 -4.39
N ASP A 91 -3.06 15.01 -3.97
CA ASP A 91 -3.61 15.91 -2.95
C ASP A 91 -4.70 16.85 -3.49
N ASP A 92 -4.87 16.93 -4.82
CA ASP A 92 -5.92 17.74 -5.45
C ASP A 92 -7.33 17.15 -5.27
N GLN A 93 -7.46 15.94 -4.70
CA GLN A 93 -8.76 15.37 -4.36
C GLN A 93 -9.29 15.97 -3.04
N PRO A 94 -10.33 16.83 -3.08
CA PRO A 94 -10.80 17.55 -1.90
C PRO A 94 -11.45 16.62 -0.84
N HIS A 95 -11.80 15.39 -1.21
CA HIS A 95 -12.49 14.46 -0.32
C HIS A 95 -12.00 13.01 -0.41
N LEU A 96 -11.14 12.63 0.53
CA LEU A 96 -11.00 11.21 0.89
C LEU A 96 -12.32 10.67 1.47
N SER A 97 -12.85 9.62 0.86
CA SER A 97 -14.02 8.90 1.35
C SER A 97 -13.66 8.14 2.63
N MET A 98 -14.17 8.63 3.76
CA MET A 98 -13.96 7.97 5.06
C MET A 98 -14.54 6.55 5.10
N ALA A 99 -15.58 6.29 4.30
CA ALA A 99 -16.16 4.95 4.14
C ALA A 99 -15.15 3.93 3.61
N ARG A 100 -14.15 4.38 2.83
CA ARG A 100 -13.07 3.53 2.34
C ARG A 100 -11.86 3.53 3.28
N VAL A 101 -11.49 4.68 3.82
CA VAL A 101 -10.30 4.83 4.67
C VAL A 101 -10.45 4.07 5.99
N VAL A 102 -11.56 4.26 6.70
CA VAL A 102 -11.76 3.67 8.04
C VAL A 102 -11.62 2.15 8.06
N PRO A 103 -12.31 1.37 7.20
CA PRO A 103 -12.18 -0.08 7.24
C PRO A 103 -10.79 -0.55 6.81
N TYR A 104 -10.10 0.17 5.92
CA TYR A 104 -8.74 -0.19 5.51
C TYR A 104 -7.75 0.03 6.66
N MET A 105 -7.89 1.14 7.38
CA MET A 105 -7.10 1.43 8.58
C MET A 105 -7.39 0.45 9.71
N ALA A 106 -8.66 0.05 9.90
CA ALA A 106 -9.01 -0.98 10.87
C ALA A 106 -8.32 -2.31 10.53
N LEU A 107 -8.34 -2.72 9.26
CA LEU A 107 -7.64 -3.92 8.81
C LEU A 107 -6.12 -3.83 9.02
N LEU A 108 -5.53 -2.66 8.75
CA LEU A 108 -4.10 -2.41 9.00
C LEU A 108 -3.76 -2.54 10.49
N VAL A 109 -4.62 -2.04 11.39
CA VAL A 109 -4.45 -2.22 12.84
C VAL A 109 -4.50 -3.71 13.21
N VAL A 110 -5.45 -4.47 12.68
CA VAL A 110 -5.57 -5.91 12.93
C VAL A 110 -4.34 -6.67 12.42
N PHE A 111 -3.80 -6.29 11.26
CA PHE A 111 -2.54 -6.83 10.74
C PHE A 111 -1.37 -6.58 11.69
N VAL A 112 -1.21 -5.32 12.13
CA VAL A 112 -0.15 -4.91 13.06
C VAL A 112 -0.25 -5.65 14.40
N LEU A 113 -1.45 -5.79 14.97
CA LEU A 113 -1.67 -6.56 16.18
C LEU A 113 -1.30 -8.04 15.97
N GLY A 114 -1.62 -8.60 14.80
CA GLY A 114 -1.19 -9.93 14.39
C GLY A 114 0.33 -10.06 14.38
N LEU A 115 1.05 -9.08 13.81
CA LEU A 115 2.51 -9.08 13.78
C LEU A 115 3.11 -9.05 15.19
N VAL A 116 2.60 -8.17 16.06
CA VAL A 116 3.03 -8.08 17.47
C VAL A 116 2.83 -9.42 18.18
N ARG A 117 1.65 -10.03 18.01
CA ARG A 117 1.35 -11.37 18.56
C ARG A 117 2.30 -12.44 18.03
N ALA A 118 2.57 -12.45 16.73
CA ALA A 118 3.39 -13.45 16.06
C ALA A 118 4.89 -13.30 16.34
N GLY A 119 5.35 -12.08 16.66
CA GLY A 119 6.75 -11.77 16.97
C GLY A 119 7.18 -12.04 18.41
N ALA A 120 6.24 -12.06 19.36
CA ALA A 120 6.52 -12.31 20.79
C ALA A 120 7.33 -13.61 21.10
N PRO A 121 7.21 -14.70 20.32
CA PRO A 121 8.06 -15.90 20.51
C PRO A 121 9.51 -15.72 20.04
N TYR A 122 9.76 -14.92 18.99
CA TYR A 122 11.09 -14.80 18.35
C TYR A 122 12.07 -13.91 19.13
N GLU A 123 11.58 -13.01 19.98
CA GLU A 123 12.42 -12.15 20.82
C GLU A 123 13.18 -12.94 21.90
N ARG A 124 12.72 -14.15 22.25
CA ARG A 124 13.40 -15.00 23.25
C ARG A 124 14.70 -15.63 22.77
N ASP A 125 14.88 -15.84 21.47
CA ASP A 125 16.00 -16.65 20.93
C ASP A 125 17.27 -15.83 20.63
N GLY A 126 17.23 -14.50 20.79
CA GLY A 126 18.41 -13.61 20.86
C GLY A 126 19.36 -13.56 19.65
N GLY A 127 19.09 -14.27 18.55
CA GLY A 127 19.98 -14.39 17.40
C GLY A 127 19.86 -13.27 16.35
N TRP A 128 20.79 -13.26 15.38
CA TRP A 128 20.80 -12.28 14.27
C TRP A 128 19.51 -12.31 13.42
N GLY A 129 18.82 -13.46 13.39
CA GLY A 129 17.49 -13.59 12.79
C GLY A 129 16.45 -12.73 13.49
N SER A 130 16.37 -12.78 14.83
CA SER A 130 15.36 -12.01 15.59
C SER A 130 15.56 -10.50 15.45
N MET A 131 16.81 -10.03 15.27
CA MET A 131 17.10 -8.61 15.02
C MET A 131 16.52 -8.11 13.68
N ARG A 132 16.68 -8.89 12.59
CA ARG A 132 16.13 -8.51 11.27
C ARG A 132 14.60 -8.52 11.27
N TYR A 133 14.01 -9.52 11.93
CA TYR A 133 12.56 -9.60 12.12
C TYR A 133 12.04 -8.41 12.94
N GLY A 134 12.69 -8.08 14.06
CA GLY A 134 12.33 -6.95 14.91
C GLY A 134 12.41 -5.61 14.19
N PHE A 135 13.44 -5.39 13.35
CA PHE A 135 13.57 -4.16 12.57
C PHE A 135 12.47 -4.02 11.51
N ALA A 136 12.24 -5.08 10.72
CA ALA A 136 11.21 -5.06 9.68
C ALA A 136 9.80 -4.90 10.27
N GLN A 137 9.53 -5.61 11.37
CA GLN A 137 8.28 -5.50 12.12
C GLN A 137 8.12 -4.09 12.71
N GLY A 138 9.17 -3.54 13.35
CA GLY A 138 9.17 -2.20 13.92
C GLY A 138 8.92 -1.11 12.88
N ALA A 139 9.52 -1.23 11.69
CA ALA A 139 9.29 -0.30 10.58
C ALA A 139 7.81 -0.31 10.14
N VAL A 140 7.20 -1.49 9.99
CA VAL A 140 5.78 -1.60 9.63
C VAL A 140 4.88 -1.04 10.72
N ILE A 141 5.15 -1.34 12.00
CA ILE A 141 4.40 -0.79 13.13
C ILE A 141 4.50 0.73 13.15
N GLY A 142 5.71 1.28 12.99
CA GLY A 142 5.95 2.72 12.97
C GLY A 142 5.22 3.42 11.83
N LEU A 143 5.32 2.90 10.61
CA LEU A 143 4.63 3.45 9.44
C LEU A 143 3.11 3.38 9.59
N ALA A 144 2.58 2.27 10.10
CA ALA A 144 1.16 2.13 10.40
C ALA A 144 0.71 3.15 11.46
N GLY A 145 1.51 3.36 12.52
CA GLY A 145 1.25 4.36 13.55
C GLY A 145 1.17 5.79 12.99
N VAL A 146 2.11 6.16 12.11
CA VAL A 146 2.09 7.47 11.41
C VAL A 146 0.85 7.60 10.53
N ALA A 147 0.50 6.56 9.77
CA ALA A 147 -0.68 6.56 8.92
C ALA A 147 -1.98 6.72 9.74
N ILE A 148 -2.10 6.01 10.87
CA ILE A 148 -3.24 6.14 11.80
C ILE A 148 -3.30 7.56 12.38
N TRP A 149 -2.16 8.10 12.82
CA TRP A 149 -2.11 9.46 13.37
C TRP A 149 -2.57 10.51 12.35
N LEU A 150 -2.09 10.43 11.11
CA LEU A 150 -2.52 11.31 10.02
C LEU A 150 -4.02 11.17 9.75
N ALA A 151 -4.54 9.94 9.66
CA ALA A 151 -5.97 9.70 9.44
C ALA A 151 -6.82 10.30 10.58
N VAL A 152 -6.44 10.09 11.84
CA VAL A 152 -7.13 10.65 13.01
C VAL A 152 -7.08 12.18 13.00
N ARG A 153 -5.94 12.77 12.65
CA ARG A 153 -5.78 14.22 12.55
C ARG A 153 -6.74 14.80 11.50
N LEU A 154 -6.79 14.21 10.32
CA LEU A 154 -7.70 14.63 9.23
C LEU A 154 -9.18 14.52 9.63
N VAL A 155 -9.57 13.46 10.34
CA VAL A 155 -10.94 13.34 10.88
C VAL A 155 -11.25 14.44 11.88
N ARG A 156 -10.30 14.79 12.75
CA ARG A 156 -10.50 15.83 13.79
C ARG A 156 -10.61 17.22 13.19
N GLU A 157 -9.78 17.54 12.19
CA GLU A 157 -9.84 18.84 11.50
C GLU A 157 -11.19 19.00 10.78
N ARG A 158 -11.70 17.95 10.13
CA ARG A 158 -13.05 17.95 9.52
C ARG A 158 -14.22 18.10 10.49
N ARG A 159 -14.06 17.73 11.77
CA ARG A 159 -15.10 17.93 12.79
C ARG A 159 -15.11 19.34 13.38
N ARG A 160 -14.07 20.14 13.12
CA ARG A 160 -13.91 21.50 13.63
C ARG A 160 -14.25 22.58 12.60
N ALA A 161 -14.23 22.23 11.31
CA ALA A 161 -14.76 23.04 10.21
C ALA A 161 -16.28 22.82 10.09
#